data_AF-A0A3D0I1G4-F1
#
_entry.id   AF-A0A3D0I1G4-F1
#
_cell.length_a   1.000
_cell.length_b   1.000
_cell.length_c   1.000
_cell.angle_alpha   90.00
_cell.angle_beta   90.00
_cell.angle_gamma   90.00
#
_symmetry.space_group_name_H-M   'P 1'
#
loop_
_entity.id
_entity.type
_entity.pdbx_description
1 polymer ?
#
loop_
_entity_poly.entity_id
_entity_poly.type
_entity_poly.pdbx_seq_one_letter_code
_entity_poly.pdbx_strand_id
1 'polypeptide(L)'
;MSSPAAAPATWHRSRQTLNGRAPSRAASACGLGATAGRFAAAGFAVAVLLRCVPAPTQTGLVLAYARSALAALAGPAAYVAGVGVLGQPVLRLLGARPGHGAPALVAVAPVRRRTLFANALLAVASLVLTLGSLEAGFRHFAVYSDGLGQTRAAQRWFQRYWGPLNHAGYRDREIDPAALAATRRLYVVGDSFAAGHGIEDREARFADRVRRGLGPAWSVVLLARNGWNTTDELLALRSMALPPDVIVLSWYVNDIEAVSPQAAPPRLDLDGEPAGVRAVVQHSDLANFVYWRVRRTRLSGLQSAYWQSVLNAFDDPATWERYATQLRDVAALARAQGALLLVIAFPDLTDVVGTHTIVARVATVFRDEGAEVVDLAERFTGRPPQDLVVSALDAHPNAAVHAEVGELVLRRLAARGLTTSTAALAGTEAR
;
A
#
# COMPACT_ATOMS: atom_id res chain seq x y z
N MET A 1 56.40 4.22 14.26
CA MET A 1 56.30 3.19 13.20
C MET A 1 54.83 2.75 13.18
N SER A 2 53.99 3.48 12.46
CA SER A 2 53.54 3.20 11.08
C SER A 2 52.17 2.53 11.10
N SER A 3 51.15 3.34 10.79
CA SER A 3 49.77 2.96 10.48
C SER A 3 49.69 1.95 9.32
N PRO A 4 48.52 1.30 9.13
CA PRO A 4 47.94 1.45 7.79
C PRO A 4 46.44 1.80 7.79
N ALA A 5 46.19 2.99 7.23
CA ALA A 5 45.16 3.39 6.28
C ALA A 5 43.95 2.47 6.03
N ALA A 6 42.78 3.04 6.31
CA ALA A 6 41.48 2.64 5.82
C ALA A 6 41.32 2.91 4.31
N ALA A 7 40.66 1.98 3.61
CA ALA A 7 40.10 2.20 2.28
C ALA A 7 38.56 2.34 2.40
N PRO A 8 37.93 3.30 1.70
CA PRO A 8 36.48 3.47 1.76
C PRO A 8 35.77 2.45 0.87
N ALA A 9 34.81 1.73 1.44
CA ALA A 9 33.92 0.83 0.71
C ALA A 9 32.99 1.63 -0.22
N THR A 10 33.10 1.33 -1.51
CA THR A 10 32.31 1.90 -2.60
C THR A 10 30.86 1.41 -2.56
N TRP A 11 29.92 2.35 -2.54
CA TRP A 11 28.48 2.11 -2.61
C TRP A 11 28.07 1.54 -3.96
N HIS A 12 27.57 0.30 -3.97
CA HIS A 12 26.87 -0.27 -5.13
C HIS A 12 25.49 0.39 -5.29
N ARG A 13 25.37 1.29 -6.28
CA ARG A 13 24.09 1.86 -6.74
C ARG A 13 23.35 0.84 -7.60
N SER A 14 22.19 0.36 -7.15
CA SER A 14 21.17 -0.16 -8.06
C SER A 14 20.33 1.02 -8.59
N ARG A 15 20.46 1.30 -9.89
CA ARG A 15 19.71 2.35 -10.58
C ARG A 15 18.28 1.86 -10.84
N GLN A 16 17.29 2.50 -10.24
CA GLN A 16 15.94 2.57 -10.82
C GLN A 16 15.71 3.99 -11.34
N THR A 17 15.68 4.11 -12.65
CA THR A 17 15.39 5.34 -13.40
C THR A 17 13.88 5.59 -13.40
N LEU A 18 13.44 6.69 -12.82
CA LEU A 18 12.10 7.24 -13.05
C LEU A 18 12.25 8.61 -13.72
N ASN A 19 11.91 8.64 -15.00
CA ASN A 19 11.83 9.86 -15.80
C ASN A 19 10.69 10.74 -15.27
N GLY A 20 11.04 11.97 -14.92
CA GLY A 20 10.09 13.00 -14.49
C GLY A 20 9.36 13.64 -15.68
N ARG A 21 8.08 13.92 -15.47
CA ARG A 21 7.38 15.07 -16.04
C ARG A 21 6.39 15.60 -15.00
N ALA A 22 6.59 16.84 -14.59
CA ALA A 22 5.68 17.58 -13.72
C ALA A 22 4.42 18.02 -14.48
N PRO A 23 3.25 18.12 -13.83
CA PRO A 23 2.17 18.98 -14.33
C PRO A 23 1.94 20.19 -13.42
N SER A 24 1.66 21.30 -14.08
CA SER A 24 1.25 22.59 -13.54
C SER A 24 -0.11 22.55 -12.83
N ARG A 25 -0.24 23.35 -11.76
CA ARG A 25 -1.48 23.65 -11.04
C ARG A 25 -2.49 24.41 -11.90
N ALA A 26 -3.80 24.12 -11.73
CA ALA A 26 -4.84 25.11 -11.38
C ALA A 26 -6.24 24.45 -11.20
N ALA A 27 -6.89 24.79 -10.06
CA ALA A 27 -8.32 25.09 -9.81
C ALA A 27 -9.45 24.23 -10.44
N SER A 28 -10.62 23.97 -9.85
CA SER A 28 -11.26 24.28 -8.57
C SER A 28 -12.60 23.49 -8.54
N ALA A 29 -13.18 23.42 -7.34
CA ALA A 29 -14.42 22.73 -6.95
C ALA A 29 -15.69 23.04 -7.77
N CYS A 30 -16.59 22.04 -7.83
CA CYS A 30 -18.04 22.08 -7.54
C CYS A 30 -18.81 21.02 -8.35
N GLY A 31 -19.67 20.22 -7.69
CA GLY A 31 -20.80 19.56 -8.35
C GLY A 31 -20.89 18.03 -8.27
N LEU A 32 -20.69 17.41 -7.11
CA LEU A 32 -21.10 16.02 -6.87
C LEU A 32 -22.49 16.00 -6.21
N GLY A 33 -23.52 16.06 -7.05
CA GLY A 33 -24.92 15.96 -6.61
C GLY A 33 -25.95 15.73 -7.72
N ALA A 34 -25.58 15.83 -9.01
CA ALA A 34 -26.55 15.81 -10.11
C ALA A 34 -26.31 14.73 -11.19
N THR A 35 -25.35 13.83 -11.02
CA THR A 35 -24.99 12.83 -12.04
C THR A 35 -25.74 11.49 -11.89
N ALA A 36 -26.15 11.09 -10.68
CA ALA A 36 -26.88 9.82 -10.49
C ALA A 36 -28.31 9.85 -11.06
N GLY A 37 -28.98 11.01 -11.06
CA GLY A 37 -30.34 11.15 -11.58
C GLY A 37 -30.46 11.19 -13.12
N ARG A 38 -29.36 11.48 -13.84
CA ARG A 38 -29.39 11.61 -15.31
C ARG A 38 -29.15 10.28 -16.04
N PHE A 39 -28.48 9.31 -15.43
CA PHE A 39 -28.30 7.98 -16.04
C PHE A 39 -29.56 7.11 -15.98
N ALA A 40 -30.37 7.23 -14.93
CA ALA A 40 -31.67 6.55 -14.84
C ALA A 40 -32.69 7.11 -15.85
N ALA A 41 -32.67 8.42 -16.09
CA ALA A 41 -33.56 9.06 -17.09
C ALA A 41 -33.17 8.73 -18.54
N ALA A 42 -31.87 8.58 -18.84
CA ALA A 42 -31.41 8.21 -20.18
C ALA A 42 -31.75 6.75 -20.55
N GLY A 43 -31.65 5.81 -19.59
CA GLY A 43 -32.07 4.42 -19.79
C GLY A 43 -33.57 4.26 -19.99
N PHE A 44 -34.38 5.07 -19.29
CA PHE A 44 -35.84 5.04 -19.41
C PHE A 44 -36.34 5.70 -20.71
N ALA A 45 -35.69 6.78 -21.16
CA ALA A 45 -36.03 7.45 -22.43
C ALA A 45 -35.75 6.56 -23.65
N VAL A 46 -34.68 5.76 -23.64
CA VAL A 46 -34.35 4.81 -24.71
C VAL A 46 -35.33 3.63 -24.74
N ALA A 47 -35.78 3.15 -23.56
CA ALA A 47 -36.77 2.08 -23.46
C ALA A 47 -38.17 2.51 -23.93
N VAL A 48 -38.55 3.78 -23.74
CA VAL A 48 -39.83 4.34 -24.22
C VAL A 48 -39.78 4.64 -25.72
N LEU A 49 -38.67 5.18 -26.25
CA LEU A 49 -38.50 5.42 -27.69
C LEU A 49 -38.49 4.11 -28.51
N LEU A 50 -37.97 3.02 -27.96
CA LEU A 50 -38.00 1.69 -28.60
C LEU A 50 -39.38 1.00 -28.56
N ARG A 51 -40.39 1.55 -27.88
CA ARG A 51 -41.77 1.03 -27.93
C ARG A 51 -42.64 1.70 -29.00
N CYS A 52 -42.20 2.81 -29.59
CA CYS A 52 -42.98 3.60 -30.55
C CYS A 52 -42.49 3.54 -32.00
N VAL A 53 -41.43 2.76 -32.29
CA VAL A 53 -40.82 2.67 -33.63
C VAL A 53 -41.01 1.26 -34.21
N PRO A 54 -41.53 1.10 -35.45
CA PRO A 54 -41.77 -0.21 -36.04
C PRO A 54 -40.48 -1.03 -36.21
N ALA A 55 -40.59 -2.36 -36.06
CA ALA A 55 -39.46 -3.30 -36.02
C ALA A 55 -38.37 -3.15 -37.11
N PRO A 56 -38.65 -2.83 -38.39
CA PRO A 56 -37.61 -2.71 -39.41
C PRO A 56 -36.69 -1.48 -39.23
N THR A 57 -37.11 -0.42 -38.53
CA THR A 57 -36.28 0.77 -38.28
C THR A 57 -35.43 0.66 -37.01
N GLN A 58 -35.77 -0.24 -36.09
CA GLN A 58 -34.95 -0.52 -34.90
C GLN A 58 -33.63 -1.22 -35.23
N THR A 59 -33.63 -2.10 -36.24
CA THR A 59 -32.41 -2.79 -36.68
C THR A 59 -31.41 -1.81 -37.28
N GLY A 60 -31.87 -0.79 -38.02
CA GLY A 60 -31.03 0.25 -38.60
C GLY A 60 -30.40 1.19 -37.56
N LEU A 61 -31.18 1.58 -36.54
CA LEU A 61 -30.71 2.40 -35.42
C LEU A 61 -29.70 1.68 -34.53
N VAL A 62 -29.92 0.39 -34.23
CA VAL A 62 -28.98 -0.44 -33.46
C VAL A 62 -27.68 -0.68 -34.24
N LEU A 63 -27.76 -0.89 -35.56
CA LEU A 63 -26.57 -0.99 -36.43
C LEU A 63 -25.80 0.32 -36.54
N ALA A 64 -26.49 1.47 -36.59
CA ALA A 64 -25.86 2.79 -36.60
C ALA A 64 -25.19 3.12 -35.25
N TYR A 65 -25.83 2.76 -34.13
CA TYR A 65 -25.27 2.93 -32.79
C TYR A 65 -24.08 1.99 -32.55
N ALA A 66 -24.18 0.72 -32.95
CA ALA A 66 -23.08 -0.24 -32.86
C ALA A 66 -21.89 0.17 -33.74
N ARG A 67 -22.14 0.70 -34.95
CA ARG A 67 -21.07 1.26 -35.81
C ARG A 67 -20.41 2.48 -35.20
N SER A 68 -21.19 3.38 -34.58
CA SER A 68 -20.66 4.58 -33.93
C SER A 68 -19.86 4.23 -32.67
N ALA A 69 -20.32 3.26 -31.89
CA ALA A 69 -19.60 2.73 -30.74
C ALA A 69 -18.30 1.98 -31.14
N LEU A 70 -18.34 1.18 -32.21
CA LEU A 70 -17.14 0.53 -32.77
C LEU A 70 -16.14 1.55 -33.34
N ALA A 71 -16.61 2.61 -34.00
CA ALA A 71 -15.75 3.69 -34.50
C ALA A 71 -15.12 4.49 -33.34
N ALA A 72 -15.86 4.73 -32.26
CA ALA A 72 -15.34 5.37 -31.05
C ALA A 72 -14.31 4.50 -30.30
N LEU A 73 -14.41 3.17 -30.42
CA LEU A 73 -13.44 2.20 -29.87
C LEU A 73 -12.22 1.99 -30.78
N ALA A 74 -12.33 2.28 -32.08
CA ALA A 74 -11.22 2.15 -33.03
C ALA A 74 -10.13 3.22 -32.83
N GLY A 75 -10.49 4.41 -32.33
CA GLY A 75 -9.52 5.48 -32.02
C GLY A 75 -8.52 5.11 -30.92
N PRO A 76 -8.96 4.58 -29.77
CA PRO A 76 -8.05 4.14 -28.70
C PRO A 76 -7.39 2.77 -28.96
N ALA A 77 -8.06 1.86 -29.68
CA ALA A 77 -7.52 0.53 -29.98
C ALA A 77 -6.33 0.57 -30.96
N ALA A 78 -6.32 1.53 -31.89
CA ALA A 78 -5.19 1.74 -32.81
C ALA A 78 -3.93 2.29 -32.12
N TYR A 79 -4.06 2.85 -30.90
CA TYR A 79 -2.92 3.38 -30.14
C TYR A 79 -2.32 2.36 -29.16
N VAL A 80 -3.07 1.30 -28.79
CA VAL A 80 -2.65 0.27 -27.84
C VAL A 80 -2.11 -0.99 -28.53
N ALA A 81 -2.48 -1.25 -29.78
CA ALA A 81 -1.93 -2.34 -30.57
C ALA A 81 -1.10 -1.75 -31.73
N GLY A 82 0.23 -1.72 -31.57
CA GLY A 82 1.17 -1.45 -32.65
C GLY A 82 1.09 -2.53 -33.74
N VAL A 83 0.01 -2.55 -34.50
CA VAL A 83 -0.22 -3.41 -35.65
C VAL A 83 -0.54 -2.51 -36.82
N GLY A 84 0.51 -2.06 -37.49
CA GLY A 84 0.43 -1.71 -38.90
C GLY A 84 0.07 -2.95 -39.71
N VAL A 85 -0.61 -2.72 -40.84
CA VAL A 85 -1.04 -3.70 -41.85
C VAL A 85 -2.33 -4.44 -41.49
N LEU A 86 -3.45 -3.91 -41.99
CA LEU A 86 -4.48 -4.62 -42.78
C LEU A 86 -5.66 -3.69 -43.16
N GLY A 87 -5.39 -2.44 -43.52
CA GLY A 87 -6.41 -1.43 -43.85
C GLY A 87 -6.80 -1.32 -45.33
N GLN A 88 -6.50 -2.30 -46.19
CA GLN A 88 -6.65 -2.15 -47.65
C GLN A 88 -7.63 -3.08 -48.41
N PRO A 89 -8.25 -4.16 -47.88
CA PRO A 89 -9.23 -4.88 -48.69
C PRO A 89 -10.67 -4.37 -48.57
N VAL A 90 -11.01 -3.53 -47.58
CA VAL A 90 -12.42 -3.15 -47.31
C VAL A 90 -12.93 -2.01 -48.20
N LEU A 91 -12.04 -1.18 -48.78
CA LEU A 91 -12.43 -0.05 -49.62
C LEU A 91 -12.58 -0.37 -51.12
N ARG A 92 -12.17 -1.55 -51.59
CA ARG A 92 -12.35 -1.96 -53.00
C ARG A 92 -13.72 -2.59 -53.31
N LEU A 93 -14.51 -2.94 -52.29
CA LEU A 93 -15.83 -3.55 -52.48
C LEU A 93 -16.99 -2.55 -52.61
N LEU A 94 -16.74 -1.24 -52.51
CA LEU A 94 -17.77 -0.19 -52.62
C LEU A 94 -17.75 0.58 -53.96
N GLY A 95 -16.89 0.20 -54.91
CA GLY A 95 -16.67 0.95 -56.16
C GLY A 95 -17.15 0.30 -57.47
N ALA A 96 -17.68 -0.92 -57.46
CA ALA A 96 -18.07 -1.61 -58.70
C ALA A 96 -19.51 -1.27 -59.10
N ARG A 97 -19.67 -0.53 -60.21
CA ARG A 97 -20.96 -0.32 -60.89
C ARG A 97 -21.47 -1.65 -61.48
N PRO A 98 -22.76 -2.00 -61.34
CA PRO A 98 -23.26 -3.26 -61.88
C PRO A 98 -23.51 -3.16 -63.40
N GLY A 99 -22.71 -3.91 -64.16
CA GLY A 99 -23.06 -4.34 -65.51
C GLY A 99 -24.23 -5.33 -65.47
N HIS A 100 -25.11 -5.22 -66.45
CA HIS A 100 -26.39 -5.91 -66.53
C HIS A 100 -26.21 -7.41 -66.79
N GLY A 101 -27.01 -8.25 -66.13
CA GLY A 101 -27.30 -9.61 -66.59
C GLY A 101 -26.68 -10.75 -65.78
N ALA A 102 -27.18 -10.99 -64.56
CA ALA A 102 -27.29 -12.32 -63.96
C ALA A 102 -28.25 -12.23 -62.76
N PRO A 103 -29.20 -13.18 -62.58
CA PRO A 103 -29.94 -13.25 -61.33
C PRO A 103 -28.98 -13.72 -60.25
N ALA A 104 -28.43 -12.76 -59.49
CA ALA A 104 -27.73 -13.07 -58.27
C ALA A 104 -28.74 -13.74 -57.32
N LEU A 105 -28.58 -15.05 -57.10
CA LEU A 105 -29.11 -15.73 -55.93
C LEU A 105 -28.48 -15.06 -54.71
N VAL A 106 -29.06 -13.95 -54.27
CA VAL A 106 -28.77 -13.37 -52.96
C VAL A 106 -29.24 -14.42 -51.97
N ALA A 107 -28.31 -15.21 -51.45
CA ALA A 107 -28.57 -16.09 -50.34
C ALA A 107 -29.01 -15.20 -49.15
N VAL A 108 -30.33 -14.99 -49.03
CA VAL A 108 -30.93 -14.36 -47.88
C VAL A 108 -30.72 -15.35 -46.74
N ALA A 109 -29.62 -15.16 -46.00
CA ALA A 109 -29.42 -15.89 -44.76
C ALA A 109 -30.73 -15.79 -43.96
N PRO A 110 -31.35 -16.91 -43.55
CA PRO A 110 -32.68 -16.89 -42.97
C PRO A 110 -32.69 -15.90 -41.81
N VAL A 111 -33.74 -15.08 -41.70
CA VAL A 111 -33.87 -13.94 -40.74
C VAL A 111 -33.39 -14.32 -39.33
N ARG A 112 -33.63 -15.57 -38.93
CA ARG A 112 -33.19 -16.18 -37.66
C ARG A 112 -31.66 -16.23 -37.45
N ARG A 113 -30.85 -16.40 -38.50
CA ARG A 113 -29.37 -16.39 -38.41
C ARG A 113 -28.82 -14.96 -38.27
N ARG A 114 -29.46 -13.98 -38.90
CA ARG A 114 -29.09 -12.56 -38.77
C ARG A 114 -29.38 -12.01 -37.38
N THR A 115 -30.51 -12.40 -36.78
CA THR A 115 -30.85 -12.02 -35.40
C THR A 115 -29.94 -12.71 -34.37
N LEU A 116 -29.58 -13.98 -34.57
CA LEU A 116 -28.60 -14.66 -33.71
C LEU A 116 -27.22 -13.98 -33.74
N PHE A 117 -26.73 -13.60 -34.92
CA PHE A 117 -25.47 -12.88 -35.05
C PHE A 117 -25.52 -11.50 -34.38
N ALA A 118 -26.60 -10.74 -34.58
CA ALA A 118 -26.79 -9.43 -33.95
C ALA A 118 -26.85 -9.54 -32.41
N ASN A 119 -27.55 -10.54 -31.89
CA ASN A 119 -27.63 -10.81 -30.44
C ASN A 119 -26.27 -11.23 -29.87
N ALA A 120 -25.53 -12.08 -30.59
CA ALA A 120 -24.17 -12.47 -30.18
C ALA A 120 -23.23 -11.26 -30.17
N LEU A 121 -23.27 -10.41 -31.20
CA LEU A 121 -22.47 -9.19 -31.26
C LEU A 121 -22.84 -8.23 -30.11
N LEU A 122 -24.13 -8.03 -29.84
CA LEU A 122 -24.59 -7.20 -28.74
C LEU A 122 -24.14 -7.76 -27.39
N ALA A 123 -24.21 -9.08 -27.20
CA ALA A 123 -23.74 -9.73 -25.99
C ALA A 123 -22.23 -9.55 -25.79
N VAL A 124 -21.43 -9.75 -26.85
CA VAL A 124 -19.98 -9.52 -26.81
C VAL A 124 -19.65 -8.06 -26.54
N ALA A 125 -20.31 -7.13 -27.23
CA ALA A 125 -20.12 -5.69 -27.00
C ALA A 125 -20.47 -5.29 -25.56
N SER A 126 -21.59 -5.80 -25.04
CA SER A 126 -22.02 -5.56 -23.65
C SER A 126 -21.02 -6.11 -22.65
N LEU A 127 -20.49 -7.32 -22.89
CA LEU A 127 -19.48 -7.93 -22.04
C LEU A 127 -18.17 -7.11 -22.03
N VAL A 128 -17.68 -6.71 -23.22
CA VAL A 128 -16.47 -5.90 -23.34
C VAL A 128 -16.64 -4.55 -22.64
N LEU A 129 -17.77 -3.87 -22.83
CA LEU A 129 -18.04 -2.60 -22.17
C LEU A 129 -18.14 -2.76 -20.65
N THR A 130 -18.76 -3.84 -20.17
CA THR A 130 -18.89 -4.12 -18.73
C THR A 130 -17.53 -4.40 -18.11
N LEU A 131 -16.75 -5.33 -18.68
CA LEU A 131 -15.41 -5.68 -18.18
C LEU A 131 -14.45 -4.49 -18.29
N GLY A 132 -14.51 -3.72 -19.37
CA GLY A 132 -13.72 -2.50 -19.55
C GLY A 132 -14.06 -1.42 -18.52
N SER A 133 -15.34 -1.24 -18.22
CA SER A 133 -15.79 -0.28 -17.19
C SER A 133 -15.37 -0.72 -15.79
N LEU A 134 -15.46 -2.03 -15.49
CA LEU A 134 -14.98 -2.58 -14.22
C LEU A 134 -13.46 -2.45 -14.08
N GLU A 135 -12.71 -2.81 -15.12
CA GLU A 135 -11.25 -2.64 -15.15
C GLU A 135 -10.86 -1.18 -14.92
N ALA A 136 -11.50 -0.22 -15.61
CA ALA A 136 -11.28 1.20 -15.38
C ALA A 136 -11.64 1.60 -13.94
N GLY A 137 -12.76 1.09 -13.42
CA GLY A 137 -13.20 1.31 -12.04
C GLY A 137 -12.16 0.86 -11.02
N PHE A 138 -11.71 -0.40 -11.08
CA PHE A 138 -10.66 -0.91 -10.20
C PHE A 138 -9.35 -0.16 -10.38
N ARG A 139 -8.99 0.20 -11.62
CA ARG A 139 -7.77 0.95 -11.89
C ARG A 139 -7.76 2.32 -11.22
N HIS A 140 -8.89 3.02 -11.20
CA HIS A 140 -8.95 4.40 -10.71
C HIS A 140 -9.37 4.52 -9.25
N PHE A 141 -10.17 3.58 -8.74
CA PHE A 141 -10.75 3.68 -7.40
C PHE A 141 -10.21 2.65 -6.41
N ALA A 142 -9.64 1.53 -6.85
CA ALA A 142 -8.99 0.58 -5.94
C ALA A 142 -7.56 1.05 -5.63
N VAL A 143 -7.46 1.94 -4.65
CA VAL A 143 -6.21 2.49 -4.12
C VAL A 143 -6.24 2.34 -2.60
N TYR A 144 -5.68 1.26 -2.10
CA TYR A 144 -5.61 0.94 -0.68
C TYR A 144 -4.37 0.08 -0.43
N SER A 145 -3.77 0.19 0.75
CA SER A 145 -2.67 -0.66 1.17
C SER A 145 -3.13 -2.08 1.51
N ASP A 146 -2.18 -3.00 1.54
CA ASP A 146 -2.35 -4.31 2.16
C ASP A 146 -1.05 -4.68 2.88
N GLY A 147 -1.11 -5.65 3.80
CA GLY A 147 0.00 -5.96 4.70
C GLY A 147 1.33 -6.31 4.02
N LEU A 148 1.33 -6.63 2.71
CA LEU A 148 2.54 -7.04 1.98
C LEU A 148 2.93 -6.08 0.85
N GLY A 149 2.04 -5.19 0.42
CA GLY A 149 2.28 -4.21 -0.64
C GLY A 149 2.30 -4.78 -2.07
N GLN A 150 1.79 -6.01 -2.28
CA GLN A 150 2.05 -6.77 -3.51
C GLN A 150 0.89 -6.77 -4.51
N THR A 151 -0.34 -6.43 -4.09
CA THR A 151 -1.47 -6.31 -5.03
C THR A 151 -1.38 -5.03 -5.86
N ARG A 152 -2.07 -4.97 -7.01
CA ARG A 152 -2.06 -3.76 -7.85
C ARG A 152 -2.68 -2.55 -7.15
N ALA A 153 -3.68 -2.77 -6.30
CA ALA A 153 -4.24 -1.71 -5.46
C ALA A 153 -3.22 -1.17 -4.45
N ALA A 154 -2.48 -2.06 -3.78
CA ALA A 154 -1.43 -1.66 -2.85
C ALA A 154 -0.26 -0.98 -3.56
N GLN A 155 0.18 -1.48 -4.71
CA GLN A 155 1.21 -0.83 -5.52
C GLN A 155 0.83 0.60 -5.91
N ARG A 156 -0.43 0.85 -6.26
CA ARG A 156 -0.93 2.22 -6.49
C ARG A 156 -0.92 3.06 -5.23
N TRP A 157 -1.34 2.48 -4.11
CA TRP A 157 -1.31 3.16 -2.83
C TRP A 157 0.12 3.61 -2.51
N PHE A 158 1.12 2.74 -2.69
CA PHE A 158 2.52 3.09 -2.54
C PHE A 158 2.97 4.19 -3.51
N GLN A 159 2.62 4.08 -4.79
CA GLN A 159 2.94 5.10 -5.79
C GLN A 159 2.34 6.47 -5.45
N ARG A 160 1.14 6.50 -4.85
CA ARG A 160 0.40 7.72 -4.56
C ARG A 160 0.78 8.35 -3.24
N TYR A 161 1.02 7.55 -2.21
CA TYR A 161 1.10 8.03 -0.82
C TYR A 161 2.43 7.74 -0.12
N TRP A 162 3.25 6.81 -0.61
CA TRP A 162 4.49 6.45 0.09
C TRP A 162 5.55 7.55 0.03
N GLY A 163 5.68 8.20 -1.12
CA GLY A 163 6.71 9.22 -1.35
C GLY A 163 6.33 10.63 -0.85
N PRO A 164 7.30 11.56 -0.90
CA PRO A 164 8.70 11.35 -1.28
C PRO A 164 9.53 10.71 -0.15
N LEU A 165 10.61 10.01 -0.53
CA LEU A 165 11.64 9.54 0.39
C LEU A 165 12.76 10.60 0.49
N ASN A 166 13.43 10.67 1.63
CA ASN A 166 14.65 11.45 1.77
C ASN A 166 15.85 10.75 1.09
N HIS A 167 17.01 11.40 1.04
CA HIS A 167 18.21 10.88 0.39
C HIS A 167 18.74 9.59 1.03
N ALA A 168 18.43 9.35 2.31
CA ALA A 168 18.73 8.11 3.00
C ALA A 168 17.68 7.00 2.75
N GLY A 169 16.66 7.25 1.93
CA GLY A 169 15.64 6.28 1.54
C GLY A 169 14.55 6.05 2.60
N TYR A 170 14.44 6.92 3.61
CA TYR A 170 13.35 6.88 4.57
C TYR A 170 12.16 7.68 4.07
N ARG A 171 10.95 7.25 4.41
CA ARG A 171 9.71 8.02 4.16
C ARG A 171 9.68 9.23 5.08
N ASP A 172 10.54 10.21 4.90
CA ASP A 172 10.60 11.36 5.79
C ASP A 172 11.10 12.61 5.05
N ARG A 173 11.12 13.75 5.74
CA ARG A 173 11.76 14.96 5.26
C ARG A 173 13.29 14.83 5.27
N GLU A 174 13.94 15.65 4.47
CA GLU A 174 15.39 15.86 4.61
C GLU A 174 15.70 16.51 5.96
N ILE A 175 16.81 16.11 6.55
CA ILE A 175 17.30 16.67 7.80
C ILE A 175 18.52 17.52 7.47
N ASP A 176 18.44 18.81 7.77
CA ASP A 176 19.57 19.71 7.65
C ASP A 176 20.66 19.32 8.67
N PRO A 177 21.89 18.97 8.22
CA PRO A 177 22.98 18.64 9.12
C PRO A 177 23.30 19.75 10.13
N ALA A 178 23.16 21.02 9.75
CA ALA A 178 23.41 22.14 10.65
C ALA A 178 22.34 22.21 11.76
N ALA A 179 21.07 22.04 11.39
CA ALA A 179 19.98 21.96 12.37
C ALA A 179 20.15 20.74 13.31
N LEU A 180 20.53 19.58 12.77
CA LEU A 180 20.77 18.37 13.56
C LEU A 180 21.90 18.57 14.59
N ALA A 181 22.96 19.30 14.22
CA ALA A 181 24.06 19.63 15.12
C ALA A 181 23.71 20.68 16.18
N ALA A 182 22.73 21.55 15.90
CA ALA A 182 22.35 22.67 16.77
C ALA A 182 21.18 22.38 17.73
N THR A 183 20.54 21.21 17.63
CA THR A 183 19.31 20.86 18.37
C THR A 183 19.48 19.57 19.16
N ARG A 184 18.56 19.32 20.10
CA ARG A 184 18.46 18.02 20.77
C ARG A 184 17.98 16.97 19.77
N ARG A 185 18.48 15.74 19.86
CA ARG A 185 18.26 14.70 18.85
C ARG A 185 17.42 13.56 19.40
N LEU A 186 16.28 13.33 18.77
CA LEU A 186 15.45 12.16 19.04
C LEU A 186 15.42 11.28 17.79
N TYR A 187 15.92 10.06 17.91
CA TYR A 187 15.88 9.08 16.82
C TYR A 187 14.70 8.14 17.03
N VAL A 188 13.79 8.07 16.06
CA VAL A 188 12.74 7.05 15.99
C VAL A 188 13.24 5.93 15.12
N VAL A 189 13.43 4.75 15.69
CA VAL A 189 13.94 3.57 14.99
C VAL A 189 12.87 2.50 14.97
N GLY A 190 12.68 1.82 13.84
CA GLY A 190 11.64 0.82 13.74
C GLY A 190 11.49 0.21 12.36
N ASP A 191 10.38 -0.49 12.19
CA ASP A 191 10.04 -1.19 10.98
C ASP A 191 8.92 -0.47 10.18
N SER A 192 8.06 -1.24 9.54
CA SER A 192 6.83 -0.80 8.89
C SER A 192 5.88 0.01 9.78
N PHE A 193 5.84 -0.26 11.09
CA PHE A 193 4.99 0.46 12.05
C PHE A 193 5.52 1.88 12.25
N ALA A 194 6.83 2.07 12.40
CA ALA A 194 7.42 3.41 12.47
C ALA A 194 7.42 4.14 11.12
N ALA A 195 7.63 3.41 10.02
CA ALA A 195 7.61 3.97 8.67
C ALA A 195 6.21 4.48 8.26
N GLY A 196 5.15 3.96 8.89
CA GLY A 196 3.76 4.37 8.70
C GLY A 196 3.10 3.69 7.51
N HIS A 197 3.33 2.39 7.31
CA HIS A 197 2.61 1.60 6.30
C HIS A 197 1.09 1.78 6.46
N GLY A 198 0.41 2.05 5.35
CA GLY A 198 -1.05 2.18 5.30
C GLY A 198 -1.58 3.54 5.75
N ILE A 199 -0.71 4.42 6.23
CA ILE A 199 -1.06 5.82 6.51
C ILE A 199 -0.84 6.67 5.26
N GLU A 200 -1.91 7.28 4.74
CA GLU A 200 -1.86 8.10 3.52
C GLU A 200 -1.04 9.38 3.72
N ASP A 201 -1.35 10.15 4.77
CA ASP A 201 -0.61 11.35 5.15
C ASP A 201 0.53 10.98 6.11
N ARG A 202 1.78 11.07 5.64
CA ARG A 202 2.96 10.78 6.47
C ARG A 202 2.98 11.60 7.77
N GLU A 203 2.45 12.83 7.76
CA GLU A 203 2.47 13.72 8.93
C GLU A 203 1.47 13.27 10.03
N ALA A 204 0.61 12.30 9.72
CA ALA A 204 -0.27 11.64 10.67
C ALA A 204 0.45 10.54 11.49
N ARG A 205 1.64 10.09 11.07
CA ARG A 205 2.42 9.08 11.80
C ARG A 205 2.93 9.64 13.13
N PHE A 206 3.15 8.76 14.10
CA PHE A 206 3.56 9.14 15.46
C PHE A 206 4.86 9.94 15.48
N ALA A 207 5.87 9.60 14.66
CA ALA A 207 7.15 10.32 14.61
C ALA A 207 6.98 11.80 14.22
N ASP A 208 6.12 12.10 13.24
CA ASP A 208 5.82 13.47 12.83
C ASP A 208 4.98 14.24 13.85
N ARG A 209 4.10 13.54 14.57
CA ARG A 209 3.38 14.12 15.71
C ARG A 209 4.32 14.48 16.85
N VAL A 210 5.24 13.59 17.22
CA VAL A 210 6.28 13.85 18.23
C VAL A 210 7.14 15.03 17.81
N ARG A 211 7.57 15.08 16.55
CA ARG A 211 8.33 16.22 15.98
C ARG A 211 7.59 17.54 16.16
N ARG A 212 6.30 17.59 15.80
CA ARG A 212 5.48 18.80 16.01
C ARG A 212 5.33 19.16 17.48
N GLY A 213 5.12 18.17 18.36
CA GLY A 213 4.94 18.39 19.79
C GLY A 213 6.21 18.85 20.52
N LEU A 214 7.39 18.45 20.04
CA LEU A 214 8.69 18.88 20.59
C LEU A 214 9.14 20.25 20.07
N GLY A 215 8.71 20.64 18.87
CA GLY A 215 9.02 21.94 18.28
C GLY A 215 10.47 22.09 17.82
N PRO A 216 10.92 23.32 17.49
CA PRO A 216 12.17 23.58 16.79
C PRO A 216 13.45 23.35 17.61
N ALA A 217 13.34 23.16 18.93
CA ALA A 217 14.48 22.82 19.78
C ALA A 217 14.97 21.38 19.59
N TRP A 218 14.20 20.56 18.86
CA TRP A 218 14.46 19.15 18.62
C TRP A 218 14.54 18.82 17.14
N SER A 219 15.55 18.04 16.77
CA SER A 219 15.57 17.27 15.54
C SER A 219 15.07 15.86 15.82
N VAL A 220 13.91 15.53 15.26
CA VAL A 220 13.39 14.16 15.23
C VAL A 220 13.86 13.50 13.95
N VAL A 221 14.55 12.37 14.04
CA VAL A 221 15.11 11.62 12.90
C VAL A 221 14.44 10.25 12.79
N LEU A 222 13.81 9.95 11.66
CA LEU A 222 13.25 8.63 11.41
C LEU A 222 14.27 7.71 10.75
N LEU A 223 14.53 6.56 11.39
CA LEU A 223 15.29 5.44 10.87
C LEU A 223 14.39 4.21 10.83
N ALA A 224 13.48 4.17 9.85
CA ALA A 224 12.53 3.07 9.76
C ALA A 224 12.19 2.67 8.33
N ARG A 225 12.09 1.36 8.07
CA ARG A 225 11.70 0.80 6.77
C ARG A 225 10.84 -0.44 6.93
N ASN A 226 9.98 -0.68 5.95
CA ASN A 226 9.16 -1.88 5.92
C ASN A 226 10.04 -3.14 5.89
N GLY A 227 9.71 -4.11 6.73
CA GLY A 227 10.39 -5.41 6.81
C GLY A 227 11.71 -5.40 7.57
N TRP A 228 12.03 -4.32 8.29
CA TRP A 228 13.14 -4.34 9.25
C TRP A 228 12.80 -5.18 10.48
N ASN A 229 13.83 -5.75 11.08
CA ASN A 229 13.82 -6.40 12.38
C ASN A 229 14.92 -5.79 13.27
N THR A 230 15.04 -6.29 14.50
CA THR A 230 16.01 -5.77 15.50
C THR A 230 17.46 -5.76 15.01
N THR A 231 17.86 -6.65 14.09
CA THR A 231 19.21 -6.59 13.49
C THR A 231 19.38 -5.35 12.62
N ASP A 232 18.39 -5.04 11.77
CA ASP A 232 18.41 -3.85 10.91
C ASP A 232 18.36 -2.57 11.75
N GLU A 233 17.55 -2.56 12.81
CA GLU A 233 17.44 -1.43 13.75
C GLU A 233 18.75 -1.15 14.46
N LEU A 234 19.45 -2.20 14.92
CA LEU A 234 20.80 -2.10 15.49
C LEU A 234 21.81 -1.53 14.49
N LEU A 235 21.76 -1.97 13.24
CA LEU A 235 22.63 -1.44 12.18
C LEU A 235 22.31 0.03 11.90
N ALA A 236 21.04 0.41 11.88
CA ALA A 236 20.60 1.79 11.70
C ALA A 236 21.12 2.68 12.83
N LEU A 237 20.96 2.25 14.09
CA LEU A 237 21.49 2.94 15.28
C LEU A 237 23.01 3.10 15.22
N ARG A 238 23.75 2.07 14.80
CA ARG A 238 25.21 2.15 14.65
C ARG A 238 25.67 3.12 13.55
N SER A 239 24.78 3.43 12.60
CA SER A 239 25.07 4.34 11.48
C SER A 239 24.59 5.77 11.68
N MET A 240 24.11 6.13 12.88
CA MET A 240 23.69 7.50 13.20
C MET A 240 24.83 8.50 12.99
N ALA A 241 24.52 9.63 12.36
CA ALA A 241 25.50 10.68 12.08
C ALA A 241 25.99 11.41 13.33
N LEU A 242 25.12 11.59 14.32
CA LEU A 242 25.40 12.27 15.58
C LEU A 242 24.78 11.48 16.74
N PRO A 243 25.35 11.55 17.96
CA PRO A 243 24.83 10.81 19.10
C PRO A 243 23.41 11.29 19.47
N PRO A 244 22.49 10.40 19.83
CA PRO A 244 21.13 10.76 20.24
C PRO A 244 21.07 11.31 21.67
N ASP A 245 20.10 12.19 21.94
CA ASP A 245 19.64 12.48 23.31
C ASP A 245 18.56 11.47 23.75
N VAL A 246 17.71 11.05 22.80
CA VAL A 246 16.63 10.08 23.00
C VAL A 246 16.58 9.11 21.81
N ILE A 247 16.38 7.83 22.10
CA ILE A 247 16.01 6.81 21.12
C ILE A 247 14.59 6.35 21.44
N VAL A 248 13.70 6.42 20.46
CA VAL A 248 12.37 5.80 20.50
C VAL A 248 12.40 4.58 19.59
N LEU A 249 12.42 3.39 20.20
CA LEU A 249 12.35 2.12 19.48
C LEU A 249 10.89 1.71 19.27
N SER A 250 10.47 1.52 18.03
CA SER A 250 9.16 0.97 17.67
C SER A 250 9.32 -0.53 17.42
N TRP A 251 9.22 -1.30 18.50
CA TRP A 251 9.42 -2.74 18.47
C TRP A 251 8.12 -3.48 18.10
N TYR A 252 8.22 -4.52 17.27
CA TYR A 252 7.08 -5.35 16.88
C TYR A 252 7.36 -6.86 17.02
N VAL A 253 6.29 -7.67 17.15
CA VAL A 253 6.38 -9.11 17.46
C VAL A 253 7.19 -9.90 16.42
N ASN A 254 7.17 -9.49 15.16
CA ASN A 254 7.89 -10.16 14.08
C ASN A 254 9.41 -9.91 14.09
N ASP A 255 9.93 -9.00 14.92
CA ASP A 255 11.36 -8.71 15.00
C ASP A 255 12.22 -9.93 15.34
N ILE A 256 11.65 -10.96 15.98
CA ILE A 256 12.35 -12.22 16.28
C ILE A 256 12.82 -12.97 15.02
N GLU A 257 12.28 -12.64 13.84
CA GLU A 257 12.75 -13.12 12.54
C GLU A 257 14.26 -12.94 12.35
N ALA A 258 14.84 -11.91 12.98
CA ALA A 258 16.28 -11.66 13.03
C ALA A 258 17.11 -12.89 13.40
N VAL A 259 16.61 -13.72 14.32
CA VAL A 259 17.30 -14.91 14.85
C VAL A 259 16.54 -16.21 14.55
N SER A 260 15.46 -16.10 13.78
CA SER A 260 14.64 -17.22 13.30
C SER A 260 14.32 -17.06 11.81
N PRO A 261 15.31 -17.26 10.90
CA PRO A 261 15.12 -17.07 9.46
C PRO A 261 14.09 -18.03 8.83
N GLN A 262 13.73 -19.09 9.54
CA GLN A 262 12.70 -20.04 9.13
C GLN A 262 11.29 -19.44 9.22
N ALA A 263 11.11 -18.38 10.01
CA ALA A 263 9.86 -17.64 10.15
C ALA A 263 9.76 -16.50 9.12
N ALA A 264 10.05 -16.75 7.84
CA ALA A 264 9.93 -15.70 6.81
C ALA A 264 8.45 -15.45 6.45
N PRO A 265 8.02 -14.18 6.26
CA PRO A 265 6.65 -13.88 5.87
C PRO A 265 6.33 -14.48 4.50
N PRO A 266 5.10 -14.97 4.28
CA PRO A 266 4.69 -15.52 3.00
C PRO A 266 4.75 -14.42 1.93
N ARG A 267 5.29 -14.76 0.76
CA ARG A 267 5.22 -13.88 -0.40
C ARG A 267 3.88 -14.06 -1.11
N LEU A 268 3.21 -12.97 -1.43
CA LEU A 268 2.10 -12.93 -2.40
C LEU A 268 2.69 -12.77 -3.80
N ASP A 269 3.51 -13.72 -4.22
CA ASP A 269 3.99 -13.79 -5.60
C ASP A 269 3.09 -14.68 -6.45
N LEU A 270 3.24 -14.59 -7.77
CA LEU A 270 2.54 -15.44 -8.74
C LEU A 270 3.44 -16.60 -9.17
N ASP A 271 4.41 -16.98 -8.34
CA ASP A 271 5.32 -18.06 -8.66
C ASP A 271 4.55 -19.39 -8.62
N GLY A 272 4.83 -20.26 -9.59
CA GLY A 272 4.08 -21.50 -9.82
C GLY A 272 2.76 -21.34 -10.59
N GLU A 273 2.28 -20.11 -10.86
CA GLU A 273 1.10 -19.91 -11.71
C GLU A 273 1.43 -20.07 -13.21
N PRO A 274 0.50 -20.58 -14.04
CA PRO A 274 0.67 -20.62 -15.48
C PRO A 274 0.94 -19.22 -16.05
N ALA A 275 1.83 -19.12 -17.05
CA ALA A 275 2.26 -17.84 -17.62
C ALA A 275 1.09 -16.93 -18.07
N GLY A 276 0.02 -17.51 -18.61
CA GLY A 276 -1.17 -16.78 -19.00
C GLY A 276 -1.95 -16.20 -17.82
N VAL A 277 -2.10 -16.96 -16.73
CA VAL A 277 -2.74 -16.48 -15.48
C VAL A 277 -1.91 -15.34 -14.91
N ARG A 278 -0.59 -15.54 -14.82
CA ARG A 278 0.34 -14.52 -14.33
C ARG A 278 0.22 -13.22 -15.13
N ALA A 279 0.24 -13.29 -16.46
CA ALA A 279 0.12 -12.12 -17.32
C ALA A 279 -1.22 -11.38 -17.09
N VAL A 280 -2.34 -12.10 -17.03
CA VAL A 280 -3.65 -11.49 -16.81
C VAL A 280 -3.72 -10.80 -15.43
N VAL A 281 -3.27 -11.47 -14.37
CA VAL A 281 -3.28 -10.93 -12.99
C VAL A 281 -2.32 -9.73 -12.85
N GLN A 282 -1.22 -9.69 -13.59
CA GLN A 282 -0.27 -8.59 -13.57
C GLN A 282 -0.74 -7.37 -14.38
N HIS A 283 -1.57 -7.54 -15.41
CA HIS A 283 -1.95 -6.47 -16.33
C HIS A 283 -3.41 -6.00 -16.21
N SER A 284 -4.28 -6.76 -15.54
CA SER A 284 -5.68 -6.38 -15.26
C SER A 284 -5.90 -6.18 -13.77
N ASP A 285 -6.41 -5.01 -13.41
CA ASP A 285 -6.80 -4.64 -12.06
C ASP A 285 -8.01 -5.40 -11.56
N LEU A 286 -8.99 -5.62 -12.43
CA LEU A 286 -10.14 -6.45 -12.12
C LEU A 286 -9.70 -7.90 -11.86
N ALA A 287 -8.88 -8.47 -12.75
CA ALA A 287 -8.39 -9.84 -12.57
C ALA A 287 -7.50 -9.97 -11.33
N ASN A 288 -6.64 -8.97 -11.06
CA ASN A 288 -5.82 -8.93 -9.85
C ASN A 288 -6.68 -8.94 -8.59
N PHE A 289 -7.70 -8.09 -8.53
CA PHE A 289 -8.63 -8.03 -7.41
C PHE A 289 -9.33 -9.38 -7.18
N VAL A 290 -9.93 -9.95 -8.23
CA VAL A 290 -10.65 -11.24 -8.13
C VAL A 290 -9.70 -12.36 -7.74
N TYR A 291 -8.53 -12.44 -8.37
CA TYR A 291 -7.53 -13.46 -8.09
C TYR A 291 -7.09 -13.42 -6.64
N TRP A 292 -6.70 -12.25 -6.11
CA TRP A 292 -6.25 -12.14 -4.72
C TRP A 292 -7.39 -12.31 -3.71
N ARG A 293 -8.62 -11.92 -4.06
CA ARG A 293 -9.79 -12.17 -3.22
C ARG A 293 -10.06 -13.66 -3.03
N VAL A 294 -9.93 -14.45 -4.10
CA VAL A 294 -10.09 -15.91 -4.06
C VAL A 294 -8.86 -16.61 -3.49
N ARG A 295 -7.65 -16.16 -3.84
CA ARG A 295 -6.43 -16.79 -3.36
C ARG A 295 -6.21 -16.55 -1.87
N ARG A 296 -6.57 -15.39 -1.31
CA ARG A 296 -6.46 -15.12 0.13
C ARG A 296 -7.29 -16.07 0.99
N THR A 297 -8.46 -16.53 0.52
CA THR A 297 -9.23 -17.53 1.27
C THR A 297 -8.53 -18.89 1.30
N ARG A 298 -7.61 -19.15 0.37
CA ARG A 298 -6.76 -20.36 0.33
C ARG A 298 -5.42 -20.17 1.02
N LEU A 299 -4.89 -18.94 1.05
CA LEU A 299 -3.62 -18.58 1.70
C LEU A 299 -3.72 -18.34 3.19
N SER A 300 -4.94 -18.29 3.76
CA SER A 300 -5.14 -18.13 5.21
C SER A 300 -4.32 -19.12 6.02
N GLY A 301 -4.20 -20.37 5.56
CA GLY A 301 -3.34 -21.39 6.19
C GLY A 301 -1.84 -21.04 6.21
N LEU A 302 -1.32 -20.39 5.16
CA LEU A 302 0.09 -19.96 5.12
C LEU A 302 0.35 -18.78 6.05
N GLN A 303 -0.58 -17.83 6.12
CA GLN A 303 -0.49 -16.72 7.07
C GLN A 303 -0.53 -17.23 8.52
N SER A 304 -1.43 -18.16 8.82
CA SER A 304 -1.49 -18.80 10.14
C SER A 304 -0.22 -19.60 10.44
N ALA A 305 0.33 -20.34 9.47
CA ALA A 305 1.58 -21.09 9.67
C ALA A 305 2.77 -20.16 9.93
N TYR A 306 2.86 -19.03 9.23
CA TYR A 306 3.87 -18.01 9.48
C TYR A 306 3.76 -17.44 10.89
N TRP A 307 2.57 -17.00 11.31
CA TRP A 307 2.37 -16.47 12.66
C TRP A 307 2.68 -17.52 13.73
N GLN A 308 2.26 -18.77 13.51
CA GLN A 308 2.63 -19.87 14.41
C GLN A 308 4.15 -20.06 14.48
N SER A 309 4.88 -19.92 13.38
CA SER A 309 6.34 -19.97 13.37
C SER A 309 6.98 -18.83 14.17
N VAL A 310 6.41 -17.62 14.10
CA VAL A 310 6.86 -16.47 14.89
C VAL A 310 6.63 -16.74 16.39
N LEU A 311 5.43 -17.19 16.77
CA LEU A 311 5.11 -17.51 18.17
C LEU A 311 6.00 -18.65 18.70
N ASN A 312 6.17 -19.73 17.93
CA ASN A 312 7.04 -20.85 18.30
C ASN A 312 8.51 -20.42 18.49
N ALA A 313 8.98 -19.40 17.77
CA ALA A 313 10.34 -18.88 17.94
C ALA A 313 10.56 -18.23 19.31
N PHE A 314 9.51 -17.63 19.91
CA PHE A 314 9.57 -17.12 21.29
C PHE A 314 9.56 -18.25 22.33
N ASP A 315 8.94 -19.39 22.01
CA ASP A 315 8.88 -20.55 22.89
C ASP A 315 10.16 -21.40 22.85
N ASP A 316 10.92 -21.37 21.75
CA ASP A 316 12.22 -22.04 21.65
C ASP A 316 13.28 -21.34 22.53
N PRO A 317 13.82 -21.99 23.59
CA PRO A 317 14.72 -21.34 24.53
C PRO A 317 16.01 -20.82 23.90
N ALA A 318 16.55 -21.55 22.91
CA ALA A 318 17.79 -21.18 22.25
C ALA A 318 17.61 -19.94 21.36
N THR A 319 16.50 -19.88 20.62
CA THR A 319 16.13 -18.73 19.79
C THR A 319 15.80 -17.52 20.64
N TRP A 320 15.03 -17.71 21.72
CA TRP A 320 14.77 -16.66 22.69
C TRP A 320 16.05 -16.07 23.27
N GLU A 321 17.03 -16.87 23.72
CA GLU A 321 18.23 -16.32 24.34
C GLU A 321 19.08 -15.51 23.34
N ARG A 322 19.18 -15.97 22.09
CA ARG A 322 19.82 -15.18 21.02
C ARG A 322 19.09 -13.86 20.80
N TYR A 323 17.76 -13.89 20.80
CA TYR A 323 16.96 -12.69 20.61
C TYR A 323 17.08 -11.72 21.78
N ALA A 324 16.97 -12.22 23.02
CA ALA A 324 17.15 -11.44 24.24
C ALA A 324 18.52 -10.76 24.28
N THR A 325 19.57 -11.42 23.76
CA THR A 325 20.88 -10.79 23.58
C THR A 325 20.82 -9.60 22.63
N GLN A 326 20.11 -9.69 21.50
CA GLN A 326 19.94 -8.54 20.59
C GLN A 326 19.17 -7.39 21.23
N LEU A 327 18.13 -7.68 22.02
CA LEU A 327 17.40 -6.65 22.77
C LEU A 327 18.32 -5.93 23.76
N ARG A 328 19.16 -6.68 24.48
CA ARG A 328 20.19 -6.11 25.38
C ARG A 328 21.23 -5.31 24.61
N ASP A 329 21.62 -5.71 23.40
CA ASP A 329 22.53 -4.94 22.55
C ASP A 329 21.96 -3.57 22.16
N VAL A 330 20.64 -3.47 21.93
CA VAL A 330 19.98 -2.18 21.66
C VAL A 330 20.08 -1.28 22.89
N ALA A 331 19.75 -1.81 24.06
CA ALA A 331 19.84 -1.07 25.31
C ALA A 331 21.28 -0.67 25.67
N ALA A 332 22.24 -1.56 25.46
CA ALA A 332 23.66 -1.30 25.65
C ALA A 332 24.16 -0.20 24.73
N LEU A 333 23.74 -0.18 23.46
CA LEU A 333 24.06 0.89 22.51
C LEU A 333 23.50 2.23 22.98
N ALA A 334 22.22 2.28 23.38
CA ALA A 334 21.60 3.51 23.89
C ALA A 334 22.34 4.04 25.12
N ARG A 335 22.68 3.16 26.06
CA ARG A 335 23.45 3.48 27.26
C ARG A 335 24.86 3.97 26.95
N ALA A 336 25.55 3.34 25.99
CA ALA A 336 26.88 3.77 25.55
C ALA A 336 26.88 5.17 24.91
N GLN A 337 25.75 5.56 24.30
CA GLN A 337 25.54 6.91 23.75
C GLN A 337 25.05 7.90 24.82
N GLY A 338 24.78 7.46 26.06
CA GLY A 338 24.19 8.29 27.11
C GLY A 338 22.75 8.71 26.82
N ALA A 339 22.05 8.01 25.93
CA ALA A 339 20.71 8.35 25.47
C ALA A 339 19.62 7.70 26.32
N LEU A 340 18.49 8.39 26.47
CA LEU A 340 17.27 7.78 27.00
C LEU A 340 16.70 6.80 25.96
N LEU A 341 16.56 5.53 26.32
CA LEU A 341 15.83 4.56 25.51
C LEU A 341 14.37 4.47 25.95
N LEU A 342 13.47 4.79 25.03
CA LEU A 342 12.02 4.59 25.16
C LEU A 342 11.57 3.56 24.13
N VAL A 343 11.03 2.44 24.57
CA VAL A 343 10.51 1.37 23.71
C VAL A 343 8.99 1.46 23.65
N ILE A 344 8.46 1.54 22.43
CA ILE A 344 7.06 1.38 22.12
C ILE A 344 6.89 -0.06 21.64
N ALA A 345 6.34 -0.92 22.49
CA ALA A 345 6.21 -2.35 22.22
C ALA A 345 4.82 -2.66 21.66
N PHE A 346 4.73 -2.92 20.36
CA PHE A 346 3.47 -3.24 19.68
C PHE A 346 3.14 -4.74 19.80
N PRO A 347 1.92 -5.11 20.24
CA PRO A 347 1.39 -6.46 20.04
C PRO A 347 1.01 -6.68 18.57
N ASP A 348 0.68 -7.91 18.20
CA ASP A 348 -0.14 -8.12 17.00
C ASP A 348 -1.50 -7.45 17.20
N LEU A 349 -1.77 -6.40 16.42
CA LEU A 349 -3.00 -5.62 16.52
C LEU A 349 -4.24 -6.41 16.09
N THR A 350 -4.07 -7.55 15.43
CA THR A 350 -5.15 -8.49 15.09
C THR A 350 -5.36 -9.57 16.15
N ASP A 351 -4.38 -9.80 17.03
CA ASP A 351 -4.44 -10.71 18.17
C ASP A 351 -3.65 -10.17 19.38
N VAL A 352 -4.20 -9.11 19.99
CA VAL A 352 -3.56 -8.42 21.11
C VAL A 352 -3.41 -9.35 22.32
N VAL A 353 -4.45 -10.15 22.60
CA VAL A 353 -4.46 -11.04 23.76
C VAL A 353 -3.47 -12.19 23.57
N GLY A 354 -3.43 -12.80 22.38
CA GLY A 354 -2.52 -13.91 22.08
C GLY A 354 -1.05 -13.51 22.11
N THR A 355 -0.73 -12.23 21.87
CA THR A 355 0.65 -11.72 21.89
C THR A 355 1.04 -10.99 23.17
N HIS A 356 0.12 -10.81 24.13
CA HIS A 356 0.36 -10.06 25.37
C HIS A 356 1.56 -10.59 26.19
N THR A 357 1.69 -11.91 26.33
CA THR A 357 2.79 -12.52 27.10
C THR A 357 4.15 -12.31 26.45
N ILE A 358 4.20 -12.30 25.11
CA ILE A 358 5.41 -12.02 24.33
C ILE A 358 5.83 -10.56 24.53
N VAL A 359 4.89 -9.62 24.39
CA VAL A 359 5.15 -8.19 24.60
C VAL A 359 5.64 -7.95 26.02
N ALA A 360 4.98 -8.53 27.02
CA ALA A 360 5.39 -8.41 28.43
C ALA A 360 6.81 -8.97 28.67
N ARG A 361 7.15 -10.11 28.06
CA ARG A 361 8.47 -10.74 28.19
C ARG A 361 9.58 -9.85 27.61
N VAL A 362 9.36 -9.27 26.44
CA VAL A 362 10.29 -8.32 25.80
C VAL A 362 10.40 -7.04 26.60
N ALA A 363 9.27 -6.53 27.08
CA ALA A 363 9.23 -5.34 27.93
C ALA A 363 10.05 -5.53 29.21
N THR A 364 10.00 -6.70 29.84
CA THR A 364 10.84 -7.02 31.00
C THR A 364 12.33 -6.93 30.68
N VAL A 365 12.79 -7.51 29.56
CA VAL A 365 14.22 -7.42 29.16
C VAL A 365 14.67 -5.96 29.04
N PHE A 366 13.87 -5.12 28.38
CA PHE A 366 14.21 -3.70 28.24
C PHE A 366 14.16 -2.93 29.56
N ARG A 367 13.17 -3.21 30.42
CA ARG A 367 13.07 -2.58 31.75
C ARG A 367 14.25 -2.96 32.65
N ASP A 368 14.69 -4.21 32.60
CA ASP A 368 15.85 -4.71 33.36
C ASP A 368 17.16 -4.03 32.91
N GLU A 369 17.25 -3.65 31.64
CA GLU A 369 18.36 -2.84 31.09
C GLU A 369 18.22 -1.33 31.34
N GLY A 370 17.18 -0.90 32.07
CA GLY A 370 16.94 0.49 32.46
C GLY A 370 16.21 1.34 31.41
N ALA A 371 15.65 0.74 30.35
CA ALA A 371 14.84 1.44 29.37
C ALA A 371 13.43 1.73 29.89
N GLU A 372 12.81 2.80 29.39
CA GLU A 372 11.38 2.99 29.53
C GLU A 372 10.63 2.17 28.49
N VAL A 373 9.53 1.53 28.90
CA VAL A 373 8.71 0.74 27.97
C VAL A 373 7.26 1.16 28.08
N VAL A 374 6.65 1.44 26.92
CA VAL A 374 5.21 1.56 26.73
C VAL A 374 4.73 0.25 26.13
N ASP A 375 4.12 -0.58 26.98
CA ASP A 375 3.48 -1.82 26.57
C ASP A 375 2.10 -1.50 25.98
N LEU A 376 1.96 -1.66 24.66
CA LEU A 376 0.70 -1.39 23.99
C LEU A 376 -0.28 -2.57 24.08
N ALA A 377 0.17 -3.77 24.47
CA ALA A 377 -0.73 -4.90 24.68
C ALA A 377 -1.65 -4.64 25.88
N GLU A 378 -1.11 -4.14 26.99
CA GLU A 378 -1.89 -3.73 28.16
C GLU A 378 -2.95 -2.67 27.78
N ARG A 379 -2.58 -1.72 26.90
CA ARG A 379 -3.45 -0.60 26.53
C ARG A 379 -4.51 -0.97 25.49
N PHE A 380 -4.22 -1.92 24.62
CA PHE A 380 -5.11 -2.33 23.53
C PHE A 380 -5.94 -3.58 23.83
N THR A 381 -5.69 -4.24 24.97
CA THR A 381 -6.51 -5.37 25.41
C THR A 381 -7.98 -4.98 25.48
N GLY A 382 -8.83 -5.79 24.85
CA GLY A 382 -10.28 -5.56 24.77
C GLY A 382 -10.74 -4.63 23.66
N ARG A 383 -9.83 -3.97 22.93
CA ARG A 383 -10.18 -3.19 21.72
C ARG A 383 -10.28 -4.14 20.51
N PRO A 384 -11.29 -3.97 19.64
CA PRO A 384 -11.41 -4.81 18.47
C PRO A 384 -10.39 -4.39 17.38
N PRO A 385 -9.90 -5.31 16.54
CA PRO A 385 -8.87 -5.02 15.53
C PRO A 385 -9.23 -3.87 14.59
N GLN A 386 -10.50 -3.71 14.19
CA GLN A 386 -10.92 -2.63 13.29
C GLN A 386 -10.65 -1.21 13.84
N ASP A 387 -10.50 -1.07 15.16
CA ASP A 387 -10.18 0.22 15.79
C ASP A 387 -8.66 0.46 15.87
N LEU A 388 -7.85 -0.56 15.58
CA LEU A 388 -6.40 -0.57 15.72
C LEU A 388 -5.68 -0.56 14.36
N VAL A 389 -6.19 -1.33 13.39
CA VAL A 389 -5.53 -1.56 12.11
C VAL A 389 -6.07 -0.67 10.99
N VAL A 390 -5.29 -0.49 9.93
CA VAL A 390 -5.67 0.30 8.75
C VAL A 390 -6.89 -0.30 8.06
N SER A 391 -6.91 -1.62 7.87
CA SER A 391 -8.05 -2.33 7.31
C SER A 391 -7.98 -3.84 7.55
N ALA A 392 -9.04 -4.58 7.21
CA ALA A 392 -9.00 -6.04 7.21
C ALA A 392 -7.95 -6.65 6.24
N LEU A 393 -7.39 -5.85 5.32
CA LEU A 393 -6.33 -6.27 4.40
C LEU A 393 -4.94 -5.79 4.85
N ASP A 394 -4.89 -4.93 5.86
CA ASP A 394 -3.69 -4.22 6.29
C ASP A 394 -3.68 -4.13 7.82
N ALA A 395 -2.93 -5.02 8.45
CA ALA A 395 -2.80 -5.15 9.90
C ALA A 395 -1.90 -4.08 10.56
N HIS A 396 -1.31 -3.17 9.78
CA HIS A 396 -0.51 -2.08 10.32
C HIS A 396 -1.39 -1.09 11.12
N PRO A 397 -0.81 -0.35 12.07
CA PRO A 397 -1.54 0.59 12.91
C PRO A 397 -2.20 1.70 12.09
N ASN A 398 -3.45 2.01 12.37
CA ASN A 398 -4.14 3.13 11.72
C ASN A 398 -3.69 4.49 12.27
N ALA A 399 -4.17 5.55 11.63
CA ALA A 399 -3.81 6.93 11.99
C ALA A 399 -4.20 7.31 13.44
N ALA A 400 -5.23 6.67 14.01
CA ALA A 400 -5.64 6.89 15.39
C ALA A 400 -4.66 6.24 16.37
N VAL A 401 -4.18 5.02 16.10
CA VAL A 401 -3.10 4.39 16.88
C VAL A 401 -1.82 5.22 16.81
N HIS A 402 -1.44 5.70 15.63
CA HIS A 402 -0.30 6.62 15.50
C HIS A 402 -0.49 7.93 16.28
N ALA A 403 -1.72 8.46 16.36
CA ALA A 403 -2.03 9.60 17.20
C ALA A 403 -1.74 9.30 18.67
N GLU A 404 -2.31 8.21 19.15
CA GLU A 404 -2.22 7.76 20.54
C GLU A 404 -0.77 7.48 20.96
N VAL A 405 0.01 6.82 20.11
CA VAL A 405 1.44 6.56 20.34
C VAL A 405 2.25 7.86 20.38
N GLY A 406 1.97 8.82 19.50
CA GLY A 406 2.64 10.11 19.51
C GLY A 406 2.42 10.87 20.82
N GLU A 407 1.19 10.85 21.33
CA GLU A 407 0.85 11.44 22.62
C GLU A 407 1.50 10.71 23.80
N LEU A 408 1.57 9.37 23.75
CA LEU A 408 2.28 8.58 24.77
C LEU A 408 3.76 8.94 24.84
N VAL A 409 4.43 9.04 23.69
CA VAL A 409 5.85 9.45 23.62
C VAL A 409 6.03 10.84 24.22
N LEU A 410 5.22 11.82 23.78
CA LEU A 410 5.31 13.20 24.29
C LEU A 410 5.10 13.27 25.81
N ARG A 411 4.13 12.53 26.36
CA ARG A 411 3.92 12.45 27.81
C ARG A 411 5.11 11.88 28.56
N ARG A 412 5.74 10.81 28.05
CA ARG A 412 6.94 10.21 28.66
C ARG A 412 8.11 11.18 28.66
N LEU A 413 8.32 11.90 27.56
CA LEU A 413 9.35 12.93 27.46
C LEU A 413 9.09 14.12 28.40
N ALA A 414 7.83 14.54 28.54
CA ALA A 414 7.44 15.60 29.47
C ALA A 414 7.67 15.20 30.94
N ALA A 415 7.34 13.97 31.32
CA ALA A 415 7.59 13.43 32.65
C ALA A 415 9.09 13.40 33.02
N ARG A 416 9.97 13.36 32.03
CA ARG A 416 11.44 13.47 32.18
C ARG A 416 11.97 14.90 32.12
N GLY A 417 11.11 15.91 32.02
CA GLY A 417 11.50 17.31 31.87
C GLY A 417 12.17 17.63 30.53
N LEU A 418 12.00 16.78 29.51
CA LEU A 418 12.61 16.95 28.18
C LEU A 418 11.77 17.85 27.26
N THR A 419 10.49 18.07 27.59
CA THR A 419 9.61 19.01 26.90
C THR A 419 8.64 19.64 27.90
N THR A 420 8.28 20.91 27.66
CA THR A 420 7.30 21.69 28.45
C THR A 420 5.97 21.84 27.72
N SER A 421 5.79 21.18 26.56
CA SER A 421 4.62 21.37 25.71
C SER A 421 3.31 21.02 26.45
N THR A 422 2.49 22.04 26.67
CA THR A 422 1.17 21.97 27.31
C THR A 422 0.18 21.06 26.58
N ALA A 423 0.39 20.78 25.30
CA ALA A 423 -0.40 19.81 24.54
C ALA A 423 -0.31 18.39 25.13
N ALA A 424 0.83 18.00 25.70
CA ALA A 424 1.03 16.69 26.33
C ALA A 424 0.24 16.53 27.65
N LEU A 425 -0.12 17.64 28.30
CA LEU A 425 -0.82 17.66 29.59
C LEU A 425 -2.35 17.77 29.46
N ALA A 426 -2.85 18.22 28.30
CA ALA A 426 -4.27 18.46 28.06
C ALA A 426 -5.09 17.18 27.74
N GLY A 427 -4.44 16.04 27.51
CA GLY A 427 -5.11 14.76 27.22
C GLY A 427 -5.67 14.02 28.44
N THR A 428 -5.66 14.64 29.64
CA THR A 428 -5.89 13.95 30.92
C THR A 428 -7.32 14.03 31.45
N GLU A 429 -8.27 14.67 30.75
CA GLU A 429 -9.64 14.86 31.30
C GLU A 429 -10.81 14.49 30.38
N ALA A 430 -10.60 13.77 29.28
CA ALA A 430 -11.74 13.31 28.47
C ALA A 430 -11.51 11.97 27.77
N ARG A 431 -11.79 10.87 28.47
CA ARG A 431 -12.80 9.84 28.14
C ARG A 431 -12.55 8.54 28.89
#